data_AF-A0A0N8K1B0-F1
#
_entry.id   AF-A0A0N8K1B0-F1
#
_cell.length_a   1.000
_cell.length_b   1.000
_cell.length_c   1.000
_cell.angle_alpha   90.00
_cell.angle_beta   90.00
_cell.angle_gamma   90.00
#
_symmetry.space_group_name_H-M   'P 1'
#
loop_
_entity.id
_entity.type
_entity.pdbx_description
1 polymer ?
#
loop_
_entity_poly.entity_id
_entity_poly.type
_entity_poly.pdbx_seq_one_letter_code
_entity_poly.pdbx_strand_id
1 'polypeptide(L)'
;MVQLVISEVTSLAVCIGFLSRLYEGLRSQHVELTPGKVEEGLLKACGGAAGKENRLCYYLGATSDAATKVTGEVTRPMSFHLPVEKICERLQKMDSQICELRYEKHVVDFSKESLSKLRVAELKNLLNSWGEVCRACIEKTDFVNLIQEVAPKHTAHMGQKTDL
;
A
#
# COMPACT_ATOMS: atom_id res chain seq x y z
N MET A 1 0.82 24.24 -9.89
CA MET A 1 0.33 23.96 -8.52
C MET A 1 -0.30 22.57 -8.40
N VAL A 2 -1.03 22.06 -9.42
CA VAL A 2 -1.67 20.72 -9.42
C VAL A 2 -0.68 19.54 -9.35
N GLN A 3 0.51 19.66 -9.95
CA GLN A 3 1.52 18.60 -10.00
C GLN A 3 2.03 18.15 -8.61
N LEU A 4 2.10 19.08 -7.65
CA LEU A 4 2.65 18.84 -6.31
C LEU A 4 1.67 18.05 -5.42
N VAL A 5 0.37 18.30 -5.59
CA VAL A 5 -0.72 17.61 -4.85
C VAL A 5 -0.76 16.13 -5.21
N ILE A 6 -0.52 15.76 -6.48
CA ILE A 6 -0.52 14.35 -6.91
C ILE A 6 0.66 13.57 -6.30
N SER A 7 1.83 14.21 -6.13
CA SER A 7 2.99 13.60 -5.48
C SER A 7 2.82 13.37 -3.98
N GLU A 8 2.07 14.21 -3.26
CA GLU A 8 1.77 13.99 -1.84
C GLU A 8 0.69 12.91 -1.64
N VAL A 9 -0.37 12.93 -2.46
CA VAL A 9 -1.44 11.91 -2.42
C VAL A 9 -0.91 10.49 -2.73
N THR A 10 0.10 10.37 -3.58
CA THR A 10 0.73 9.06 -3.87
C THR A 10 1.62 8.53 -2.75
N SER A 11 2.10 9.38 -1.83
CA SER A 11 2.93 8.95 -0.70
C SER A 11 2.14 8.30 0.43
N LEU A 12 0.84 8.61 0.54
CA LEU A 12 -0.07 8.05 1.55
C LEU A 12 -1.00 6.97 0.99
N ALA A 13 -0.73 6.47 -0.22
CA ALA A 13 -1.61 5.55 -0.92
C ALA A 13 -1.98 4.31 -0.07
N VAL A 14 -1.02 3.74 0.67
CA VAL A 14 -1.28 2.59 1.56
C VAL A 14 -2.21 2.99 2.71
N CYS A 15 -1.92 4.09 3.40
CA CYS A 15 -2.75 4.61 4.49
C CYS A 15 -4.18 4.92 4.02
N ILE A 16 -4.31 5.73 2.97
CA ILE A 16 -5.60 6.18 2.45
C ILE A 16 -6.39 4.97 1.96
N GLY A 17 -5.79 4.10 1.15
CA GLY A 17 -6.47 2.92 0.62
C GLY A 17 -6.98 1.98 1.71
N PHE A 18 -6.16 1.70 2.72
CA PHE A 18 -6.55 0.81 3.82
C PHE A 18 -7.65 1.44 4.69
N LEU A 19 -7.48 2.68 5.14
CA LEU A 19 -8.43 3.35 6.03
C LEU A 19 -9.75 3.72 5.34
N SER A 20 -9.74 4.01 4.03
CA SER A 20 -10.97 4.22 3.26
C SER A 20 -11.81 2.96 3.19
N ARG A 21 -11.20 1.79 2.89
CA ARG A 21 -11.91 0.51 2.89
C ARG A 21 -12.47 0.17 4.26
N LEU A 22 -11.72 0.42 5.33
CA LEU A 22 -12.19 0.27 6.70
C LEU A 22 -13.41 1.15 6.97
N TYR A 23 -13.33 2.45 6.64
CA TYR A 23 -14.39 3.41 6.89
C TYR A 23 -15.68 3.07 6.12
N GLU A 24 -15.57 2.74 4.83
CA GLU A 24 -16.70 2.32 4.00
C GLU A 24 -17.34 1.03 4.53
N GLY A 25 -16.53 0.04 4.90
CA GLY A 25 -16.98 -1.21 5.51
C GLY A 25 -17.77 -0.96 6.79
N LEU A 26 -17.24 -0.13 7.70
CA LEU A 26 -17.91 0.21 8.95
C LEU A 26 -19.22 0.98 8.73
N ARG A 27 -19.26 1.93 7.78
CA ARG A 27 -20.48 2.68 7.44
C ARG A 27 -21.57 1.81 6.84
N SER A 28 -21.19 0.75 6.13
CA SER A 28 -22.17 -0.19 5.57
C SER A 28 -22.83 -1.06 6.64
N GLN A 29 -22.14 -1.27 7.77
CA GLN A 29 -22.58 -2.18 8.85
C GLN A 29 -23.20 -1.44 10.04
N HIS A 30 -22.93 -0.15 10.20
CA HIS A 30 -23.33 0.61 11.37
C HIS A 30 -23.91 1.97 11.00
N VAL A 31 -25.07 2.29 11.58
CA VAL A 31 -25.72 3.61 11.47
C VAL A 31 -24.87 4.70 12.15
N GLU A 32 -24.28 4.36 13.30
CA GLU A 32 -23.39 5.25 14.06
C GLU A 32 -22.02 4.60 14.31
N LEU A 33 -20.97 5.38 14.06
CA LEU A 33 -19.58 5.02 14.31
C LEU A 33 -19.15 5.59 15.67
N THR A 34 -18.95 4.72 16.65
CA THR A 34 -18.32 5.10 17.92
C THR A 34 -16.82 4.75 17.89
N PRO A 35 -15.96 5.41 18.68
CA PRO A 35 -14.53 5.06 18.76
C PRO A 35 -14.29 3.57 19.01
N GLY A 36 -15.10 2.93 19.86
CA GLY A 36 -14.99 1.50 20.14
C GLY A 36 -15.31 0.60 18.95
N LYS A 37 -16.35 0.92 18.16
CA LYS A 37 -16.66 0.19 16.92
C LYS A 37 -15.57 0.34 15.87
N VAL A 38 -15.02 1.55 15.75
CA VAL A 38 -13.90 1.81 14.85
C VAL A 38 -12.66 1.03 15.30
N GLU A 39 -12.39 0.96 16.61
CA GLU A 39 -11.25 0.23 17.16
C GLU A 39 -11.39 -1.27 16.92
N GLU A 40 -12.57 -1.86 17.16
CA GLU A 40 -12.85 -3.26 16.85
C GLU A 40 -12.65 -3.55 15.36
N GLY A 41 -13.20 -2.70 14.49
CA GLY A 41 -13.03 -2.81 13.04
C GLY A 41 -11.57 -2.71 12.60
N LEU A 42 -10.82 -1.78 13.18
CA LEU A 42 -9.40 -1.58 12.89
C LEU A 42 -8.58 -2.81 13.29
N LEU A 43 -8.78 -3.33 14.50
CA LEU A 43 -8.09 -4.53 14.97
C LEU A 43 -8.42 -5.75 14.10
N LYS A 44 -9.69 -5.91 13.72
CA LYS A 44 -10.13 -6.98 12.82
C LYS A 44 -9.49 -6.86 11.44
N ALA A 45 -9.47 -5.66 10.85
CA ALA A 45 -8.85 -5.41 9.56
C ALA A 45 -7.34 -5.67 9.61
N CYS A 46 -6.67 -5.25 10.69
CA CYS A 46 -5.25 -5.47 10.90
C CYS A 46 -4.89 -6.94 11.14
N GLY A 47 -5.76 -7.72 11.78
CA GLY A 47 -5.56 -9.17 11.96
C GLY A 47 -5.55 -9.97 10.64
N GLY A 48 -6.16 -9.44 9.58
CA GLY A 48 -6.13 -10.02 8.23
C GLY A 48 -5.14 -9.33 7.28
N ALA A 49 -4.43 -8.29 7.72
CA ALA A 49 -3.56 -7.50 6.88
C ALA A 49 -2.24 -8.24 6.61
N ALA A 50 -1.69 -8.06 5.41
CA ALA A 50 -0.40 -8.61 5.01
C ALA A 50 0.48 -7.53 4.35
N GLY A 51 1.79 -7.80 4.25
CA GLY A 51 2.73 -6.92 3.56
C GLY A 51 2.73 -5.49 4.11
N LYS A 52 2.44 -4.52 3.24
CA LYS A 52 2.51 -3.08 3.57
C LYS A 52 1.39 -2.62 4.48
N GLU A 53 0.23 -3.26 4.41
CA GLU A 53 -0.90 -2.97 5.29
C GLU A 53 -0.65 -3.51 6.70
N ASN A 54 -0.02 -4.69 6.83
CA ASN A 54 0.42 -5.18 8.15
C ASN A 54 1.45 -4.22 8.78
N ARG A 55 2.38 -3.70 7.96
CA ARG A 55 3.36 -2.71 8.43
C ARG A 55 2.72 -1.38 8.82
N LEU A 56 1.68 -0.94 8.11
CA LEU A 56 0.85 0.19 8.53
C LEU A 56 0.19 -0.10 9.89
N CYS A 57 -0.44 -1.26 10.06
CA CYS A 57 -1.06 -1.67 11.31
C CYS A 57 -0.08 -1.71 12.49
N TYR A 58 1.17 -2.11 12.25
CA TYR A 58 2.24 -2.00 13.24
C TYR A 58 2.47 -0.56 13.68
N TYR A 59 2.63 0.38 12.74
CA TYR A 59 2.79 1.80 13.08
C TYR A 59 1.56 2.41 13.76
N LEU A 60 0.36 1.91 13.45
CA LEU A 60 -0.88 2.35 14.10
C LEU A 60 -1.06 1.79 15.52
N GLY A 61 -0.21 0.87 15.98
CA GLY A 61 -0.40 0.22 17.28
C GLY A 61 -1.54 -0.80 17.29
N ALA A 62 -1.91 -1.33 16.11
CA ALA A 62 -3.04 -2.24 15.91
C ALA A 62 -2.59 -3.70 15.70
N THR A 63 -1.36 -4.02 16.10
CA THR A 63 -0.77 -5.38 16.08
C THR A 63 -0.35 -5.76 17.50
N SER A 64 -0.31 -7.06 17.80
CA SER A 64 0.01 -7.55 19.16
C SER A 64 1.44 -7.25 19.61
N ASP A 65 2.34 -7.03 18.66
CA ASP A 65 3.77 -6.74 18.85
C ASP A 65 4.10 -5.25 18.82
N ALA A 66 3.11 -4.36 18.64
CA ALA A 66 3.34 -2.93 18.63
C ALA A 66 3.63 -2.37 20.03
N ALA A 67 4.67 -1.55 20.14
CA ALA A 67 5.12 -0.97 21.40
C ALA A 67 4.23 0.19 21.91
N THR A 68 3.47 0.84 21.02
CA THR A 68 2.61 1.98 21.34
C THR A 68 1.21 1.75 20.82
N LYS A 69 0.20 2.24 21.56
CA LYS A 69 -1.22 2.17 21.14
C LYS A 69 -1.66 3.52 20.60
N VAL A 70 -1.31 3.83 19.35
CA VAL A 70 -1.70 5.08 18.67
C VAL A 70 -3.01 4.96 17.89
N THR A 71 -3.76 3.87 18.07
CA THR A 71 -5.07 3.63 17.45
C THR A 71 -6.07 4.76 17.72
N GLY A 72 -5.90 5.52 18.81
CA GLY A 72 -6.67 6.73 19.14
C GLY A 72 -6.67 7.79 18.04
N GLU A 73 -5.56 7.92 17.32
CA GLU A 73 -5.36 8.90 16.23
C GLU A 73 -6.10 8.54 14.95
N VAL A 74 -6.59 7.31 14.85
CA VAL A 74 -7.49 6.84 13.78
C VAL A 74 -8.93 6.80 14.29
N THR A 75 -9.14 6.13 15.42
CA THR A 75 -10.48 5.76 15.92
C THR A 75 -11.34 6.98 16.26
N ARG A 76 -10.78 7.97 16.97
CA ARG A 76 -11.49 9.20 17.33
C ARG A 76 -11.86 10.04 16.10
N PRO A 77 -10.92 10.48 15.25
CA PRO A 77 -11.29 11.30 14.10
C PRO A 77 -12.22 10.58 13.11
N MET A 78 -12.03 9.27 12.91
CA MET A 78 -12.91 8.49 12.04
C MET A 78 -14.33 8.34 12.60
N SER A 79 -14.49 8.22 13.93
CA SER A 79 -15.83 8.23 14.55
C SER A 79 -16.58 9.56 14.37
N PHE A 80 -15.85 10.65 14.17
CA PHE A 80 -16.41 11.97 13.82
C PHE A 80 -16.45 12.22 12.32
N HIS A 81 -16.30 11.18 11.50
CA HIS A 81 -16.32 11.26 10.03
C HIS A 81 -15.29 12.22 9.44
N LEU A 82 -14.15 12.42 10.12
CA LEU A 82 -13.04 13.17 9.53
C LEU A 82 -12.56 12.43 8.25
N PRO A 83 -12.36 13.15 7.12
CA PRO A 83 -11.88 12.52 5.91
C PRO A 83 -10.58 11.76 6.12
N VAL A 84 -10.47 10.59 5.49
CA VAL A 84 -9.35 9.67 5.65
C VAL A 84 -8.02 10.33 5.25
N GLU A 85 -8.04 11.17 4.22
CA GLU A 85 -6.87 11.94 3.78
C GLU A 85 -6.33 12.80 4.92
N LYS A 86 -7.21 13.43 5.70
CA LYS A 86 -6.83 14.27 6.85
C LYS A 86 -6.33 13.45 8.03
N ILE A 87 -6.82 12.23 8.21
CA ILE A 87 -6.30 11.30 9.21
C ILE A 87 -4.88 10.89 8.82
N CYS A 88 -4.67 10.46 7.57
CA CYS A 88 -3.36 10.07 7.06
C CYS A 88 -2.33 11.22 7.06
N GLU A 89 -2.73 12.45 6.73
CA GLU A 89 -1.87 13.65 6.86
C GLU A 89 -1.44 13.90 8.31
N ARG A 90 -2.29 13.62 9.31
CA ARG A 90 -1.93 13.76 10.73
C ARG A 90 -0.97 12.67 11.17
N LEU A 91 -1.26 11.43 10.81
CA LEU A 91 -0.40 10.28 11.09
C LEU A 91 1.01 10.46 10.50
N GLN A 92 1.10 10.98 9.28
CA GLN A 92 2.38 11.34 8.65
C GLN A 92 3.22 12.31 9.48
N LYS A 93 2.58 13.30 10.10
CA LYS A 93 3.30 14.28 10.94
C LYS A 93 3.81 13.67 12.24
N MET A 94 3.19 12.60 12.71
CA MET A 94 3.62 11.86 13.89
C MET A 94 4.74 10.88 13.55
N ASP A 95 4.60 10.17 12.44
CA ASP A 95 5.57 9.19 11.96
C ASP A 95 5.69 9.25 10.43
N SER A 96 6.83 9.79 9.97
CA SER A 96 7.11 9.93 8.55
C SER A 96 7.28 8.58 7.82
N GLN A 97 7.52 7.48 8.55
CA GLN A 97 7.65 6.13 7.99
C GLN A 97 6.33 5.62 7.40
N ILE A 98 5.18 6.18 7.82
CA ILE A 98 3.87 5.85 7.25
C ILE A 98 3.80 6.23 5.76
N CYS A 99 4.51 7.28 5.33
CA CYS A 99 4.59 7.70 3.91
C CYS A 99 5.61 6.91 3.07
N GLU A 100 6.47 6.13 3.71
CA GLU A 100 7.38 5.22 3.01
C GLU A 100 6.65 3.96 2.54
N LEU A 101 5.49 3.67 3.14
CA LEU A 101 4.60 2.61 2.71
C LEU A 101 3.89 3.02 1.41
N ARG A 102 4.47 2.59 0.29
CA ARG A 102 3.86 2.74 -1.04
C ARG A 102 3.52 1.37 -1.60
N TYR A 103 2.32 1.16 -2.13
CA TYR A 103 2.02 -0.04 -2.91
C TYR A 103 3.09 -0.21 -3.99
N GLU A 104 3.50 -1.45 -4.23
CA GLU A 104 4.34 -1.68 -5.40
C GLU A 104 3.53 -1.21 -6.60
N LYS A 105 4.11 -0.32 -7.42
CA LYS A 105 3.52 0.00 -8.71
C LYS A 105 3.47 -1.32 -9.47
N HIS A 106 2.29 -1.90 -9.61
CA HIS A 106 2.09 -2.96 -10.56
C HIS A 106 2.44 -2.37 -11.92
N VAL A 107 3.55 -2.85 -12.49
CA VAL A 107 3.93 -2.54 -13.85
C VAL A 107 2.90 -3.25 -14.71
N VAL A 108 1.89 -2.52 -15.19
CA VAL A 108 0.86 -3.06 -16.11
C VAL A 108 1.40 -3.09 -17.54
N ASP A 109 2.37 -2.23 -17.84
CA ASP A 109 3.02 -2.10 -19.13
C ASP A 109 4.50 -2.47 -19.05
N PHE A 110 4.86 -3.59 -19.67
CA PHE A 110 6.23 -4.10 -19.80
C PHE A 110 6.93 -3.63 -21.09
N SER A 111 6.44 -2.55 -21.71
CA SER A 111 7.16 -1.87 -22.80
C SER A 111 8.54 -1.40 -22.34
N LYS A 112 9.48 -1.33 -23.28
CA LYS A 112 10.86 -0.90 -22.99
C LYS A 112 10.88 0.53 -22.46
N GLU A 113 10.00 1.38 -23.00
CA GLU A 113 9.82 2.78 -22.63
C GLU A 113 9.36 2.90 -21.17
N SER A 114 8.40 2.07 -20.74
CA SER A 114 7.91 2.07 -19.35
C SER A 114 8.93 1.51 -18.38
N LEU A 115 9.58 0.39 -18.71
CA LEU A 115 10.62 -0.22 -17.87
C LEU A 115 11.86 0.67 -17.73
N SER A 116 12.23 1.41 -18.78
CA SER A 116 13.35 2.34 -18.74
C SER A 116 13.17 3.50 -17.75
N LYS A 117 11.94 3.82 -17.34
CA LYS A 117 11.62 4.87 -16.36
C LYS A 117 11.77 4.40 -14.90
N LEU A 118 11.78 3.09 -14.66
CA LEU A 118 11.89 2.50 -13.32
C LEU A 118 13.34 2.54 -12.81
N ARG A 119 13.55 2.55 -11.50
CA ARG A 119 14.90 2.37 -10.93
C ARG A 119 15.31 0.90 -11.00
N VAL A 120 16.63 0.64 -10.98
CA VAL A 120 17.17 -0.74 -10.97
C VAL A 120 16.59 -1.57 -9.81
N ALA A 121 16.36 -0.96 -8.64
CA ALA A 121 15.73 -1.64 -7.51
C ALA A 121 14.28 -2.08 -7.81
N GLU A 122 13.51 -1.27 -8.53
CA GLU A 122 12.13 -1.60 -8.93
C GLU A 122 12.12 -2.73 -9.97
N LEU A 123 13.06 -2.72 -10.92
CA LEU A 123 13.23 -3.81 -11.90
C LEU A 123 13.62 -5.13 -11.22
N LYS A 124 14.53 -5.08 -10.25
CA LYS A 124 14.92 -6.26 -9.45
C LYS A 124 13.75 -6.81 -8.63
N ASN A 125 12.95 -5.95 -8.01
CA ASN A 125 11.79 -6.36 -7.24
C ASN A 125 10.74 -7.05 -8.12
N LEU A 126 10.54 -6.58 -9.35
CA LEU A 126 9.63 -7.22 -10.31
C LEU A 126 10.09 -8.62 -10.71
N LEU A 127 11.38 -8.81 -10.99
CA LEU A 127 11.92 -10.15 -11.27
C LEU A 127 11.78 -11.08 -10.05
N ASN A 128 12.12 -10.57 -8.86
CA ASN A 128 12.00 -11.34 -7.62
C ASN A 128 10.55 -11.75 -7.32
N SER A 129 9.55 -10.91 -7.62
CA SER A 129 8.15 -11.25 -7.39
C SER A 129 7.63 -12.36 -8.31
N TRP A 130 8.28 -12.54 -9.47
CA TRP A 130 8.06 -13.67 -10.38
C TRP A 130 8.96 -14.88 -10.09
N GLY A 131 9.84 -14.79 -9.11
CA GLY A 131 10.86 -15.81 -8.82
C GLY A 131 11.96 -15.90 -9.89
N GLU A 132 12.09 -14.88 -10.74
CA GLU A 132 13.11 -14.80 -11.78
C GLU A 132 14.40 -14.24 -11.20
N VAL A 133 15.53 -14.88 -11.52
CA VAL A 133 16.85 -14.46 -11.05
C VAL A 133 17.70 -14.06 -12.24
N CYS A 134 18.09 -12.78 -12.30
CA CYS A 134 19.07 -12.36 -13.29
C CYS A 134 20.50 -12.68 -12.83
N ARG A 135 21.12 -13.70 -13.43
CA ARG A 135 22.50 -14.13 -13.08
C ARG A 135 23.59 -13.29 -13.76
N ALA A 136 23.28 -12.61 -14.85
CA ALA A 136 24.25 -11.90 -15.69
C ALA A 136 23.86 -10.45 -16.01
N CYS A 137 22.94 -9.84 -15.26
CA CYS A 137 22.58 -8.44 -15.44
C CYS A 137 23.59 -7.53 -14.74
N ILE A 138 24.28 -6.69 -15.50
CA ILE A 138 25.23 -5.69 -14.98
C ILE A 138 24.63 -4.30 -15.16
N GLU A 139 24.04 -4.03 -16.32
CA GLU A 139 23.46 -2.75 -16.68
C GLU A 139 21.94 -2.74 -16.53
N LYS A 140 21.36 -1.54 -16.41
CA LYS A 140 19.90 -1.36 -16.32
C LYS A 140 19.16 -1.97 -17.51
N THR A 141 19.74 -1.86 -18.69
CA THR A 141 19.26 -2.44 -19.95
C THR A 141 19.14 -3.96 -19.89
N ASP A 142 20.05 -4.65 -19.20
CA ASP A 142 19.98 -6.11 -19.03
C ASP A 142 18.73 -6.52 -18.25
N PHE A 143 18.43 -5.81 -17.16
CA PHE A 143 17.21 -6.05 -16.37
C PHE A 143 15.95 -5.78 -17.18
N VAL A 144 15.93 -4.69 -17.96
CA VAL A 144 14.79 -4.36 -18.83
C VAL A 144 14.57 -5.47 -19.87
N ASN A 145 15.62 -5.91 -20.55
CA ASN A 145 15.53 -6.94 -21.58
C ASN A 145 15.03 -8.28 -20.99
N LEU A 146 15.56 -8.69 -19.83
CA LEU A 146 15.10 -9.91 -19.16
C LEU A 146 13.62 -9.83 -18.79
N ILE A 147 13.17 -8.69 -18.24
CA ILE A 147 11.75 -8.49 -17.90
C ILE A 147 10.87 -8.61 -19.14
N GLN A 148 11.27 -8.04 -20.28
CA GLN A 148 10.51 -8.18 -21.53
C GLN A 148 10.42 -9.63 -22.01
N GLU A 149 11.49 -10.41 -21.82
CA GLU A 149 11.54 -11.83 -22.19
C GLU A 149 10.63 -12.69 -21.30
N VAL A 150 10.62 -12.44 -19.99
CA VAL A 150 9.88 -13.27 -19.02
C VAL A 150 8.44 -12.80 -18.81
N ALA A 151 8.13 -11.51 -19.00
CA ALA A 151 6.81 -10.94 -18.72
C ALA A 151 5.64 -11.71 -19.36
N PRO A 152 5.68 -12.13 -20.64
CA PRO A 152 4.57 -12.87 -21.26
C PRO A 152 4.20 -14.17 -20.53
N LYS A 153 5.17 -14.82 -19.86
CA LYS A 153 4.95 -16.06 -19.10
C LYS A 153 4.18 -15.80 -17.79
N HIS A 154 4.38 -14.64 -17.20
CA HIS A 154 3.83 -14.29 -15.89
C HIS A 154 2.55 -13.46 -15.98
N THR A 155 2.36 -12.72 -17.06
CA THR A 155 1.17 -11.87 -17.27
C THR A 155 -0.02 -12.64 -17.85
N ALA A 156 0.22 -13.72 -18.60
CA ALA A 156 -0.84 -14.61 -19.08
C ALA A 156 -1.59 -15.33 -17.94
N HIS A 157 -0.94 -15.51 -16.78
CA HIS A 157 -1.52 -16.13 -15.58
C HIS A 157 -2.10 -15.12 -14.56
N MET A 158 -1.83 -13.82 -14.71
CA MET A 158 -2.30 -12.78 -13.78
C MET A 158 -3.74 -12.29 -14.05
N GLY A 159 -4.39 -12.76 -15.13
CA GLY A 159 -5.77 -12.39 -15.48
C GLY A 159 -6.89 -13.10 -14.69
N GLN A 160 -6.58 -13.96 -13.69
CA GLN A 160 -7.59 -14.78 -13.00
C GLN A 160 -7.60 -14.68 -11.47
N LYS A 161 -6.99 -13.66 -10.85
CA LYS A 161 -7.13 -13.42 -9.40
C LYS A 161 -7.52 -11.97 -9.07
N THR A 162 -8.68 -11.59 -9.58
CA THR A 162 -9.58 -10.61 -8.93
C THR A 162 -10.95 -11.25 -8.96
N ASP A 163 -11.26 -12.00 -7.91
CA ASP A 163 -12.62 -12.33 -7.43
C ASP A 163 -12.47 -13.29 -6.24
N LEU A 164 -12.44 -12.72 -5.03
CA LEU A 164 -13.37 -13.03 -3.92
C LEU A 164 -13.12 -12.08 -2.73
#